data_AF-A0A257NP02-F1
#
_entry.id   AF-A0A257NP02-F1
#
_cell.length_a   1.000
_cell.length_b   1.000
_cell.length_c   1.000
_cell.angle_alpha   90.00
_cell.angle_beta   90.00
_cell.angle_gamma   90.00
#
_symmetry.space_group_name_H-M   'P 1'
#
loop_
_entity.id
_entity.type
_entity.pdbx_description
1 polymer ?
#
loop_
_entity_poly.entity_id
_entity_poly.type
_entity_poly.pdbx_seq_one_letter_code
_entity_poly.pdbx_strand_id
1 'polypeptide(L)'
;AANARTEVYALAVTLYRMFTGGAFPFGQRETLPLSRLRPDLPRWLGEALAQALAPSPTARFADAEALARALQIGLSSGPEDAARPHRTVPFSPMQIWKALTFIFAAAFLFLLLSGTK
;
A
#
# COMPACT_ATOMS: atom_id res chain seq x y z
N ALA A 1 18.05 10.64 -15.54
CA ALA A 1 19.11 10.09 -14.69
C ALA A 1 18.55 9.81 -13.30
N ALA A 2 18.92 8.71 -12.67
CA ALA A 2 18.52 8.42 -11.29
C ALA A 2 19.18 9.42 -10.32
N ASN A 3 18.42 9.88 -9.32
CA ASN A 3 18.90 10.78 -8.27
C ASN A 3 18.06 10.58 -7.00
N ALA A 4 18.50 11.15 -5.87
CA ALA A 4 17.83 10.99 -4.58
C ALA A 4 16.33 11.35 -4.61
N ARG A 5 15.96 12.42 -5.33
CA ARG A 5 14.56 12.87 -5.50
C ARG A 5 13.71 11.91 -6.35
N THR A 6 14.33 11.10 -7.20
CA THR A 6 13.66 10.04 -7.98
C THR A 6 13.47 8.79 -7.12
N GLU A 7 14.46 8.44 -6.29
CA GLU A 7 14.34 7.36 -5.31
C GLU A 7 13.25 7.65 -4.27
N VAL A 8 13.18 8.89 -3.75
CA VAL A 8 12.10 9.35 -2.87
C VAL A 8 10.73 9.15 -3.51
N TYR A 9 10.60 9.50 -4.79
CA TYR A 9 9.34 9.33 -5.51
C TYR A 9 8.96 7.84 -5.64
N ALA A 10 9.92 6.99 -6.05
CA ALA A 10 9.68 5.55 -6.18
C ALA A 10 9.32 4.89 -4.83
N LEU A 11 9.99 5.29 -3.76
CA LEU A 11 9.67 4.85 -2.40
C LEU A 11 8.26 5.30 -1.99
N ALA A 12 7.89 6.55 -2.26
CA ALA A 12 6.55 7.06 -1.94
C ALA A 12 5.44 6.33 -2.73
N VAL A 13 5.68 5.99 -4.00
CA VAL A 13 4.77 5.13 -4.78
C VAL A 13 4.62 3.75 -4.15
N THR A 14 5.72 3.18 -3.67
CA THR A 14 5.72 1.86 -2.99
C THR A 14 4.90 1.91 -1.70
N LEU A 15 5.13 2.91 -0.85
CA LEU A 15 4.38 3.12 0.38
C LEU A 15 2.88 3.33 0.10
N TYR A 16 2.55 4.18 -0.88
CA TYR A 16 1.17 4.40 -1.30
C TYR A 16 0.48 3.09 -1.74
N ARG A 17 1.15 2.28 -2.57
CA ARG A 17 0.64 0.98 -3.02
C ARG A 17 0.44 0.02 -1.85
N MET A 18 1.36 -0.01 -0.89
CA MET A 18 1.24 -0.85 0.31
C MET A 18 0.01 -0.46 1.14
N PHE A 19 -0.22 0.84 1.38
CA PHE A 19 -1.39 1.30 2.14
C PHE A 19 -2.71 1.11 1.39
N THR A 20 -2.71 1.16 0.06
CA THR A 20 -3.94 1.08 -0.73
C THR A 20 -4.27 -0.34 -1.21
N GLY A 21 -3.39 -1.31 -0.98
CA GLY A 21 -3.55 -2.67 -1.49
C GLY A 21 -3.26 -2.81 -2.99
N GLY A 22 -2.42 -1.92 -3.55
CA GLY A 22 -1.93 -2.00 -4.93
C GLY A 22 -2.42 -0.92 -5.88
N ALA A 23 -3.19 0.07 -5.40
CA ALA A 23 -3.56 1.22 -6.23
C ALA A 23 -2.34 2.12 -6.48
N PHE A 24 -2.29 2.75 -7.65
CA PHE A 24 -1.27 3.76 -7.96
C PHE A 24 -1.75 5.16 -7.56
N PRO A 25 -0.84 6.07 -7.14
CA PRO A 25 -1.20 7.44 -6.79
C PRO A 25 -1.51 8.33 -8.01
N PHE A 26 -1.23 7.83 -9.21
CA PHE A 26 -1.49 8.49 -10.48
C PHE A 26 -2.37 7.59 -11.36
N GLY A 27 -3.36 8.21 -12.01
CA GLY A 27 -4.17 7.61 -13.06
C GLY A 27 -4.01 8.36 -14.39
N GLN A 28 -4.83 8.01 -15.38
CA GLN A 28 -4.74 8.52 -16.74
C GLN A 28 -4.94 10.05 -16.87
N ARG A 29 -5.54 10.70 -15.85
CA ARG A 29 -5.77 12.16 -15.82
C ARG A 29 -5.62 12.84 -14.44
N GLU A 30 -5.54 12.11 -13.33
CA GLU A 30 -5.59 12.72 -11.98
C GLU A 30 -4.65 12.05 -10.97
N THR A 31 -4.10 12.86 -10.06
CA THR A 31 -3.46 12.38 -8.82
C THR A 31 -4.55 11.99 -7.81
N LEU A 32 -4.46 10.78 -7.26
CA LEU A 32 -5.38 10.27 -6.25
C LEU A 32 -4.78 10.48 -4.84
N PRO A 33 -5.33 11.38 -4.02
CA PRO A 33 -4.85 11.56 -2.64
C PRO A 33 -5.08 10.30 -1.81
N LEU A 34 -4.13 9.96 -0.93
CA LEU A 34 -4.23 8.78 -0.07
C LEU A 34 -5.49 8.81 0.80
N SER A 35 -5.87 9.98 1.32
CA SER A 35 -7.06 10.18 2.15
C SER A 35 -8.37 9.78 1.45
N ARG A 36 -8.41 9.78 0.11
CA ARG A 36 -9.59 9.35 -0.66
C ARG A 36 -9.78 7.83 -0.65
N LEU A 37 -8.68 7.06 -0.60
CA LEU A 37 -8.71 5.58 -0.59
C LEU A 37 -8.56 4.99 0.83
N ARG A 38 -7.93 5.76 1.72
CA ARG A 38 -7.62 5.42 3.11
C ARG A 38 -7.96 6.59 4.04
N PRO A 39 -9.25 6.95 4.19
CA PRO A 39 -9.66 7.98 5.14
C PRO A 39 -9.41 7.57 6.61
N ASP A 40 -9.13 6.29 6.85
CA ASP A 40 -8.78 5.70 8.14
C ASP A 40 -7.32 5.93 8.56
N LEU A 41 -6.48 6.48 7.69
CA LEU A 41 -5.08 6.78 7.98
C LEU A 41 -4.91 8.25 8.45
N PRO A 42 -3.89 8.54 9.28
CA PRO A 42 -3.63 9.90 9.73
C PRO A 42 -3.39 10.87 8.58
N ARG A 43 -3.94 12.10 8.69
CA ARG A 43 -3.82 13.13 7.66
C ARG A 43 -2.37 13.46 7.31
N TRP A 44 -1.52 13.56 8.32
CA TRP A 44 -0.09 13.88 8.16
C TRP A 44 0.64 12.89 7.23
N LEU A 45 0.22 11.62 7.22
CA LEU A 45 0.82 10.60 6.35
C LEU A 45 0.47 10.86 4.88
N GLY A 46 -0.77 11.25 4.63
CA GLY A 46 -1.21 11.67 3.30
C GLY A 46 -0.45 12.89 2.79
N GLU A 47 -0.19 13.86 3.65
CA GLU A 47 0.58 15.07 3.34
C GLU A 47 2.05 14.76 3.05
N ALA A 48 2.69 13.95 3.88
CA ALA A 48 4.07 13.51 3.65
C ALA A 48 4.21 12.78 2.30
N LEU A 49 3.30 11.86 2.00
CA LEU A 49 3.30 11.16 0.70
C LEU A 49 2.97 12.10 -0.46
N ALA A 50 2.08 13.08 -0.28
CA ALA A 50 1.78 14.07 -1.32
C ALA A 50 3.01 14.91 -1.68
N GLN A 51 3.81 15.32 -0.68
CA GLN A 51 5.07 16.02 -0.92
C GLN A 51 6.08 15.12 -1.65
N ALA A 52 6.26 13.88 -1.19
CA ALA A 52 7.19 12.94 -1.82
C ALA A 52 6.80 12.58 -3.27
N LEU A 53 5.49 12.60 -3.57
CA LEU A 53 4.91 12.36 -4.90
C LEU A 53 4.75 13.62 -5.76
N ALA A 54 5.27 14.77 -5.32
CA ALA A 54 5.10 16.02 -6.05
C ALA A 54 5.60 15.90 -7.51
N PRO A 55 4.86 16.43 -8.50
CA PRO A 55 5.26 16.35 -9.91
C PRO A 55 6.64 16.95 -10.16
N SER A 56 6.89 18.14 -9.59
CA SER A 56 8.20 18.79 -9.64
C SER A 56 9.19 18.09 -8.70
N PRO A 57 10.37 17.64 -9.19
CA PRO A 57 11.39 17.04 -8.35
C PRO A 57 11.82 17.94 -7.19
N THR A 58 11.90 19.27 -7.40
CA THR A 58 12.36 20.23 -6.39
C THR A 58 11.38 20.41 -5.22
N ALA A 59 10.10 20.10 -5.44
CA ALA A 59 9.07 20.14 -4.40
C ALA A 59 9.06 18.89 -3.51
N ARG A 60 9.78 17.83 -3.89
CA ARG A 60 9.91 16.60 -3.09
C ARG A 60 10.90 16.79 -1.93
N PHE A 61 10.96 15.81 -1.04
CA PHE A 61 12.07 15.69 -0.11
C PHE A 61 13.40 15.60 -0.85
N ALA A 62 14.44 16.18 -0.26
CA ALA A 62 15.78 16.18 -0.85
C ALA A 62 16.32 14.74 -1.06
N ASP A 63 16.06 13.87 -0.08
CA ASP A 63 16.51 12.49 -0.03
C ASP A 63 15.59 11.63 0.85
N ALA A 64 15.93 10.34 0.98
CA ALA A 64 15.18 9.38 1.77
C ALA A 64 15.25 9.66 3.29
N GLU A 65 16.32 10.29 3.78
CA GLU A 65 16.46 10.63 5.20
C GLU A 65 15.49 11.74 5.59
N ALA A 66 15.33 12.76 4.73
CA ALA A 66 14.34 13.81 4.92
C ALA A 66 12.91 13.25 4.95
N LEU A 67 12.58 12.30 4.07
CA LEU A 67 11.30 11.60 4.12
C LEU A 67 11.15 10.78 5.42
N ALA A 68 12.18 10.02 5.81
CA ALA A 68 12.14 9.20 7.02
C ALA A 68 11.91 10.05 8.28
N ARG A 69 12.58 11.21 8.39
CA ARG A 69 12.36 12.15 9.49
C ARG A 69 10.93 12.68 9.52
N ALA A 70 10.37 13.05 8.38
CA ALA A 70 8.97 13.50 8.31
C ALA A 70 7.99 12.42 8.82
N LEU A 71 8.24 11.15 8.45
CA LEU A 71 7.45 10.02 8.94
C LEU A 71 7.63 9.79 10.45
N GLN A 72 8.85 9.88 10.97
CA GLN A 72 9.14 9.75 12.39
C GLN A 72 8.45 10.83 13.23
N ILE A 73 8.52 12.10 12.78
CA ILE A 73 7.84 13.22 13.44
C ILE A 73 6.32 13.01 13.45
N GLY A 74 5.75 12.57 12.32
CA GLY A 74 4.33 12.24 12.24
C GLY A 74 3.91 11.11 13.19
N LEU A 75 4.76 10.10 13.37
CA LEU A 75 4.52 9.01 14.32
C LEU A 75 4.63 9.45 15.79
N SER A 76 5.56 10.35 16.12
CA SER A 76 5.81 10.78 17.50
C SER A 76 4.88 11.90 17.97
N SER A 77 4.45 12.77 17.06
CA SER A 77 3.83 14.05 17.42
C SER A 77 2.68 14.45 16.49
N GLY A 78 2.33 13.60 15.51
CA GLY A 78 1.21 13.87 14.62
C GLY A 78 -0.12 13.85 15.37
N PRO A 79 -1.08 14.73 14.99
CA PRO A 79 -2.42 14.69 15.59
C PRO A 79 -3.04 13.31 15.40
N GLU A 80 -3.62 12.75 16.46
CA GLU A 80 -4.50 11.57 16.39
C GLU A 80 -5.85 11.95 15.74
N ASP A 81 -5.82 12.54 14.55
CA ASP A 81 -7.03 12.97 13.88
C ASP A 81 -7.74 11.76 13.25
N ALA A 82 -8.91 11.49 13.81
CA ALA A 82 -9.98 10.58 13.42
C ALA A 82 -9.91 9.13 13.95
N ALA A 83 -10.89 8.83 14.79
CA ALA A 83 -11.28 7.51 15.27
C ALA A 83 -11.12 6.46 14.16
N ARG A 84 -10.14 5.57 14.35
CA ARG A 84 -9.76 4.48 13.46
C ARG A 84 -11.00 3.60 13.21
N PRO A 85 -11.74 3.73 12.08
CA PRO A 85 -12.76 2.74 11.81
C PRO A 85 -11.99 1.44 11.56
N HIS A 86 -12.27 0.41 12.38
CA HIS A 86 -11.73 -0.92 12.17
C HIS A 86 -12.17 -1.38 10.78
N ARG A 87 -11.29 -1.21 9.80
CA ARG A 87 -11.48 -1.69 8.45
C ARG A 87 -11.47 -3.20 8.52
N THR A 88 -12.66 -3.79 8.40
CA THR A 88 -12.80 -5.22 8.14
C THR A 88 -12.00 -5.53 6.88
N VAL A 89 -11.06 -6.47 7.00
CA VAL A 89 -10.22 -6.88 5.89
C VAL A 89 -11.16 -7.43 4.81
N PRO A 90 -11.31 -6.79 3.63
CA PRO A 90 -12.15 -7.37 2.59
C PRO A 90 -11.52 -8.70 2.15
N PHE A 91 -12.38 -9.65 1.79
CA PHE A 91 -11.99 -10.97 1.29
C PHE A 91 -10.78 -10.87 0.36
N SER A 92 -9.66 -11.47 0.76
CA SER A 92 -8.45 -11.43 -0.06
C SER A 92 -8.64 -12.34 -1.27
N PRO A 93 -8.39 -11.89 -2.51
CA PRO A 93 -8.48 -12.75 -3.69
C PRO A 93 -7.66 -14.04 -3.57
N MET A 94 -6.58 -14.00 -2.78
CA MET A 94 -5.72 -15.14 -2.48
C MET A 94 -6.45 -16.29 -1.77
N GLN A 95 -7.46 -16.01 -0.93
CA GLN A 95 -8.23 -17.06 -0.24
C GLN A 95 -9.01 -17.93 -1.23
N ILE A 96 -9.48 -17.36 -2.34
CA ILE A 96 -10.17 -18.11 -3.41
C ILE A 96 -9.22 -19.14 -4.02
N TRP A 97 -8.01 -18.70 -4.37
CA TRP A 97 -7.00 -19.58 -4.96
C TRP A 97 -6.54 -20.66 -3.97
N LYS A 98 -6.34 -20.32 -2.70
CA LYS A 98 -5.98 -21.30 -1.65
C LYS A 98 -7.07 -22.37 -1.48
N ALA A 99 -8.35 -21.97 -1.49
CA ALA A 99 -9.46 -22.91 -1.41
C ALA A 99 -9.52 -23.82 -2.64
N LEU A 100 -9.35 -23.25 -3.84
CA LEU A 100 -9.36 -24.01 -5.09
C LEU A 100 -8.21 -25.04 -5.13
N THR A 101 -6.99 -24.66 -4.74
CA THR A 101 -5.86 -25.59 -4.63
C THR A 101 -6.13 -26.70 -3.63
N PHE A 102 -6.74 -26.39 -2.48
CA PHE A 102 -7.08 -27.39 -1.47
C PHE A 102 -8.11 -28.40 -1.98
N ILE A 103 -9.15 -27.93 -2.68
CA ILE A 103 -10.17 -28.78 -3.30
C ILE A 103 -9.54 -29.72 -4.33
N PHE A 104 -8.69 -29.19 -5.22
CA PHE A 104 -8.00 -30.02 -6.22
C PHE A 104 -7.07 -31.04 -5.58
N ALA A 105 -6.31 -30.66 -4.55
CA ALA A 105 -5.42 -31.58 -3.84
C ALA A 105 -6.20 -32.70 -3.13
N ALA A 106 -7.34 -32.37 -2.51
CA ALA A 106 -8.20 -33.36 -1.87
C ALA A 106 -8.83 -34.33 -2.89
N ALA A 107 -9.32 -33.80 -4.03
CA ALA A 107 -9.87 -34.62 -5.11
C ALA A 107 -8.80 -35.55 -5.71
N PHE A 108 -7.58 -35.05 -5.90
CA PHE A 108 -6.45 -35.84 -6.39
C PHE A 108 -6.09 -36.96 -5.42
N LEU A 109 -5.98 -36.65 -4.12
CA LEU A 109 -5.69 -37.66 -3.09
C LEU A 109 -6.78 -38.72 -3.01
N PHE A 110 -8.06 -38.31 -3.09
CA PHE A 110 -9.19 -39.22 -3.12
C PHE A 110 -9.11 -40.17 -4.32
N LEU A 111 -8.83 -39.64 -5.51
CA LEU A 111 -8.71 -40.44 -6.73
C LEU A 111 -7.55 -41.45 -6.63
N LEU A 112 -6.40 -41.02 -6.09
CA LEU A 112 -5.23 -41.87 -5.90
C LEU A 112 -5.50 -43.02 -4.92
N LEU A 113 -6.23 -42.77 -3.83
CA LEU A 113 -6.63 -43.80 -2.86
C LEU A 113 -7.76 -44.71 -3.36
N SER A 114 -8.61 -44.21 -4.27
CA SER A 114 -9.70 -44.99 -4.87
C SER A 114 -9.23 -45.92 -6.00
N GLY A 115 -8.16 -45.54 -6.71
CA GLY A 115 -7.58 -46.34 -7.80
C GLY A 115 -6.63 -47.44 -7.35
N THR A 116 -6.31 -47.54 -6.06
CA THR A 116 -5.49 -48.60 -5.46
C THR A 116 -6.32 -49.79 -4.94
N LYS A 117 -7.58 -49.92 -5.36
CA LYS A 117 -8.46 -51.06 -5.07
C LYS A 117 -8.66 -51.96 -6.28
#